data_AF-A0AAD6T6J8-F1
#
_entry.id   AF-A0AAD6T6J8-F1
#
_cell.length_a   1.000
_cell.length_b   1.000
_cell.length_c   1.000
_cell.angle_alpha   90.00
_cell.angle_beta   90.00
_cell.angle_gamma   90.00
#
_symmetry.space_group_name_H-M   'P 1'
#
loop_
_entity.id
_entity.type
_entity.pdbx_description
1 polymer ?
#
loop_
_entity_poly.entity_id
_entity_poly.type
_entity_poly.pdbx_seq_one_letter_code
_entity_poly.pdbx_strand_id
1 'polypeptide(L)'
;MGLVGWIANNKLDIDSNVYADDTFGAGLASESEYYSPYDEFFPAEQAQTLDLWDSICLNHEREKQLNGAILVVVGIEVDSDAMTFTMPESKRAELLAGVLDFCHVPPGGRRHPLKVFQRLGGWVNWSFNVYPLLKPALCHVYEKMKGKSNGDAAIFVNRGVVRDLEWFANHVKNSTGVHLLESLDWEPADADVVAFCDASLKGLGFYIPAADIAFQSLPPSSGPSDRIFYYEAFCVCWCLHQIAALVRDSGKIKVRKITIWTDSSNTYDIFNTLRAKPLYNEILKSAVDVLIANEFKLRVQLLPGKKNVVADALSRWRNDLALASHPNLEIYDSCVLPNIPLPPRDTLGAEEK
;
A
#
# COMPACT_ATOMS: atom_id res chain seq x y z
N MET A 1 12.94 17.28 -20.97
CA MET A 1 12.25 17.64 -19.71
C MET A 1 13.14 17.50 -18.47
N GLY A 2 13.67 16.32 -18.09
CA GLY A 2 14.41 16.15 -16.82
C GLY A 2 15.51 17.20 -16.47
N LEU A 3 16.36 17.59 -17.42
CA LEU A 3 17.35 18.67 -17.20
C LEU A 3 16.70 20.06 -17.06
N VAL A 4 15.59 20.30 -17.76
CA VAL A 4 14.86 21.58 -17.72
C VAL A 4 14.17 21.76 -16.36
N GLY A 5 13.51 20.71 -15.85
CA GLY A 5 12.97 20.70 -14.48
C GLY A 5 14.08 20.85 -13.42
N TRP A 6 15.26 20.23 -13.63
CA TRP A 6 16.38 20.49 -12.73
C TRP A 6 16.80 21.97 -12.72
N ILE A 7 16.85 22.63 -13.89
CA ILE A 7 17.15 24.07 -13.98
C ILE A 7 16.08 24.91 -13.28
N ALA A 8 14.80 24.64 -13.54
CA ALA A 8 13.67 25.31 -12.88
C ALA A 8 13.85 25.28 -11.35
N ASN A 9 13.93 24.08 -10.77
CA ASN A 9 13.91 23.91 -9.32
C ASN A 9 15.25 24.27 -8.63
N ASN A 10 16.40 24.19 -9.32
CA ASN A 10 17.74 24.37 -8.70
C ASN A 10 18.48 25.64 -9.13
N LYS A 11 17.93 26.42 -10.07
CA LYS A 11 18.51 27.68 -10.56
C LYS A 11 17.53 28.85 -10.59
N LEU A 12 16.23 28.58 -10.76
CA LEU A 12 15.21 29.62 -10.86
C LEU A 12 14.21 29.61 -9.70
N ASP A 13 14.27 28.61 -8.81
CA ASP A 13 13.40 28.45 -7.64
C ASP A 13 11.90 28.30 -7.99
N ILE A 14 11.62 27.70 -9.16
CA ILE A 14 10.28 27.38 -9.66
C ILE A 14 9.95 25.93 -9.26
N ASP A 15 8.83 25.65 -8.57
CA ASP A 15 8.44 24.27 -8.22
C ASP A 15 7.83 23.51 -9.41
N SER A 16 8.71 23.06 -10.31
CA SER A 16 8.34 22.33 -11.51
C SER A 16 8.57 20.82 -11.32
N ASN A 17 7.48 20.06 -11.23
CA ASN A 17 7.50 18.60 -11.20
C ASN A 17 7.42 18.04 -12.63
N VAL A 18 8.23 17.02 -12.94
CA VAL A 18 8.39 16.49 -14.29
C VAL A 18 8.26 14.97 -14.30
N TYR A 19 7.40 14.44 -15.17
CA TYR A 19 7.29 13.01 -15.43
C TYR A 19 7.23 12.73 -16.93
N ALA A 20 8.27 12.07 -17.46
CA ALA A 20 8.47 11.86 -18.91
C ALA A 20 8.44 13.18 -19.70
N ASP A 21 7.36 13.45 -20.44
CA ASP A 21 7.07 14.67 -21.18
C ASP A 21 6.08 15.62 -20.46
N ASP A 22 5.31 15.13 -19.48
CA ASP A 22 4.43 15.94 -18.65
C ASP A 22 5.22 16.82 -17.65
N THR A 23 4.75 18.04 -17.44
CA THR A 23 5.25 18.98 -16.42
C THR A 23 4.06 19.58 -15.68
N PHE A 24 4.15 19.66 -14.35
CA PHE A 24 3.06 20.06 -13.46
C PHE A 24 3.61 20.69 -12.17
N GLY A 25 2.80 21.48 -11.48
CA GLY A 25 3.15 22.19 -10.24
C GLY A 25 1.90 22.57 -9.45
N ALA A 26 2.06 23.25 -8.33
CA ALA A 26 0.95 23.66 -7.47
C ALA A 26 1.23 25.02 -6.80
N GLY A 27 0.75 26.09 -7.44
CA GLY A 27 0.85 27.47 -6.94
C GLY A 27 -0.46 27.98 -6.33
N LEU A 28 -0.39 29.12 -5.64
CA LEU A 28 -1.59 29.78 -5.09
C LEU A 28 -2.43 30.40 -6.22
N ALA A 29 -3.75 30.19 -6.20
CA ALA A 29 -4.68 30.78 -7.18
C ALA A 29 -4.72 32.32 -7.17
N SER A 30 -4.20 32.96 -6.12
CA SER A 30 -4.00 34.41 -6.04
C SER A 30 -2.74 34.92 -6.75
N GLU A 31 -1.83 34.04 -7.14
CA GLU A 31 -0.54 34.35 -7.74
C GLU A 31 -0.58 34.00 -9.23
N SER A 32 -0.83 35.01 -10.06
CA SER A 32 -0.87 34.87 -11.51
C SER A 32 0.00 35.90 -12.22
N GLU A 33 0.58 35.48 -13.34
CA GLU A 33 1.44 36.29 -14.20
C GLU A 33 0.90 36.28 -15.63
N TYR A 34 1.18 37.36 -16.37
CA TYR A 34 0.74 37.52 -17.75
C TYR A 34 1.75 36.93 -18.71
N TYR A 35 1.37 35.88 -19.42
CA TYR A 35 2.25 35.21 -20.38
C TYR A 35 2.00 35.75 -21.80
N SER A 36 2.85 36.69 -22.22
CA SER A 36 2.67 37.45 -23.47
C SER A 36 2.55 36.61 -24.75
N PRO A 37 3.22 35.45 -24.92
CA PRO A 37 3.07 34.64 -26.15
C PRO A 37 1.67 34.04 -26.36
N TYR A 38 0.86 33.90 -25.29
CA TYR A 38 -0.53 33.42 -25.36
C TYR A 38 -1.59 34.47 -25.00
N ASP A 39 -1.19 35.71 -24.70
CA ASP A 39 -2.08 36.85 -24.41
C ASP A 39 -3.03 36.60 -23.23
N GLU A 40 -2.55 35.86 -22.20
CA GLU A 40 -3.38 35.28 -21.15
C GLU A 40 -2.64 35.22 -19.80
N PHE A 41 -3.40 35.20 -18.70
CA PHE A 41 -2.86 35.01 -17.35
C PHE A 41 -2.81 33.53 -16.99
N PHE A 42 -1.66 33.09 -16.46
CA PHE A 42 -1.45 31.75 -15.90
C PHE A 42 -1.04 31.86 -14.42
N PRO A 43 -1.16 30.78 -13.62
CA PRO A 43 -0.46 30.69 -12.33
C PRO A 43 1.02 31.07 -12.49
N ALA A 44 1.57 31.81 -11.52
CA ALA A 44 2.90 32.42 -11.63
C ALA A 44 4.00 31.42 -12.04
N GLU A 45 4.11 30.30 -11.33
CA GLU A 45 5.09 29.24 -11.62
C GLU A 45 4.94 28.62 -13.02
N GLN A 46 3.71 28.56 -13.55
CA GLN A 46 3.44 28.07 -14.90
C GLN A 46 3.91 29.07 -15.95
N ALA A 47 3.65 30.37 -15.77
CA ALA A 47 4.16 31.42 -16.66
C ALA A 47 5.70 31.44 -16.66
N GLN A 48 6.32 31.38 -15.49
CA GLN A 48 7.78 31.31 -15.33
C GLN A 48 8.38 30.04 -15.96
N THR A 49 7.67 28.91 -15.90
CA THR A 49 8.06 27.67 -16.59
C THR A 49 8.00 27.83 -18.12
N LEU A 50 6.97 28.51 -18.64
CA LEU A 50 6.83 28.79 -20.07
C LEU A 50 7.91 29.77 -20.57
N ASP A 51 8.21 30.82 -19.81
CA ASP A 51 9.31 31.75 -20.09
C ASP A 51 10.69 31.04 -20.09
N LEU A 52 10.91 30.10 -19.16
CA LEU A 52 12.09 29.23 -19.18
C LEU A 52 12.12 28.41 -20.48
N TRP A 53 11.01 27.81 -20.91
CA TRP A 53 10.95 27.01 -22.13
C TRP A 53 11.25 27.85 -23.38
N ASP A 54 10.69 29.06 -23.47
CA ASP A 54 10.99 30.00 -24.55
C ASP A 54 12.48 30.40 -24.58
N SER A 55 13.07 30.66 -23.40
CA SER A 55 14.49 31.04 -23.28
C SER A 55 15.48 29.98 -23.82
N ILE A 56 15.05 28.72 -23.87
CA ILE A 56 15.81 27.59 -24.42
C ILE A 56 15.26 27.06 -25.75
N CYS A 57 14.29 27.76 -26.36
CA CYS A 57 13.58 27.38 -27.58
C CYS A 57 12.93 25.98 -27.51
N LEU A 58 12.38 25.59 -26.35
CA LEU A 58 11.62 24.36 -26.17
C LEU A 58 10.18 24.57 -26.61
N ASN A 59 9.75 23.85 -27.65
CA ASN A 59 8.37 23.96 -28.16
C ASN A 59 7.33 23.54 -27.12
N HIS A 60 6.26 24.32 -27.03
CA HIS A 60 5.05 24.01 -26.26
C HIS A 60 3.80 24.47 -27.04
N GLU A 61 2.61 24.07 -26.58
CA GLU A 61 1.34 24.32 -27.25
C GLU A 61 0.31 24.86 -26.26
N ARG A 62 -0.39 25.95 -26.60
CA ARG A 62 -1.40 26.60 -25.72
C ARG A 62 -2.48 25.64 -25.24
N GLU A 63 -2.98 24.78 -26.14
CA GLU A 63 -4.05 23.82 -25.85
C GLU A 63 -3.66 22.77 -24.78
N LYS A 64 -2.36 22.61 -24.51
CA LYS A 64 -1.82 21.73 -23.47
C LYS A 64 -1.50 22.46 -22.16
N GLN A 65 -1.59 23.79 -22.12
CA GLN A 65 -1.31 24.59 -20.92
C GLN A 65 -2.57 24.70 -20.05
N LEU A 66 -2.87 23.61 -19.34
CA LEU A 66 -4.03 23.54 -18.45
C LEU A 66 -3.70 24.15 -17.09
N ASN A 67 -4.68 24.80 -16.47
CA ASN A 67 -4.65 25.25 -15.08
C ASN A 67 -6.07 25.20 -14.46
N GLY A 68 -6.15 25.16 -13.13
CA GLY A 68 -7.39 25.08 -12.38
C GLY A 68 -7.28 24.19 -11.14
N ALA A 69 -8.32 24.19 -10.30
CA ALA A 69 -8.32 23.43 -9.05
C ALA A 69 -8.34 21.90 -9.25
N ILE A 70 -8.89 21.43 -10.38
CA ILE A 70 -8.98 20.01 -10.75
C ILE A 70 -8.32 19.79 -12.11
N LEU A 71 -7.30 18.93 -12.17
CA LEU A 71 -6.51 18.64 -13.38
C LEU A 71 -6.20 17.15 -13.53
N VAL A 72 -6.10 16.65 -14.77
CA VAL A 72 -5.63 15.28 -15.02
C VAL A 72 -4.13 15.29 -15.30
N VAL A 73 -3.34 14.82 -14.33
CA VAL A 73 -1.87 14.78 -14.35
C VAL A 73 -1.40 13.33 -14.50
N VAL A 74 -0.68 13.01 -15.59
CA VAL A 74 -0.22 11.65 -15.90
C VAL A 74 -1.36 10.60 -15.87
N GLY A 75 -2.59 11.03 -16.20
CA GLY A 75 -3.81 10.20 -16.18
C GLY A 75 -4.50 10.04 -14.82
N ILE A 76 -4.02 10.70 -13.77
CA ILE A 76 -4.63 10.76 -12.43
C ILE A 76 -5.36 12.10 -12.31
N GLU A 77 -6.59 12.10 -11.82
CA GLU A 77 -7.33 13.33 -11.52
C GLU A 77 -6.88 13.86 -10.16
N VAL A 78 -6.30 15.06 -10.16
CA VAL A 78 -5.81 15.77 -8.99
C VAL A 78 -6.84 16.83 -8.64
N ASP A 79 -7.40 16.78 -7.44
CA ASP A 79 -8.25 17.83 -6.89
C ASP A 79 -7.49 18.52 -5.75
N SER A 80 -7.10 19.77 -5.97
CA SER A 80 -6.33 20.57 -5.01
C SER A 80 -7.18 21.19 -3.91
N ASP A 81 -8.49 21.43 -4.15
CA ASP A 81 -9.41 21.95 -3.13
C ASP A 81 -9.78 20.84 -2.13
N ALA A 82 -10.03 19.63 -2.63
CA ALA A 82 -10.34 18.45 -1.81
C ALA A 82 -9.07 17.67 -1.36
N MET A 83 -7.88 18.04 -1.84
CA MET A 83 -6.61 17.37 -1.61
C MET A 83 -6.65 15.86 -1.92
N THR A 84 -7.13 15.51 -3.12
CA THR A 84 -7.32 14.12 -3.57
C THR A 84 -6.58 13.78 -4.86
N PHE A 85 -6.31 12.48 -5.03
CA PHE A 85 -5.76 11.89 -6.25
C PHE A 85 -6.67 10.72 -6.64
N THR A 86 -7.57 10.93 -7.59
CA THR A 86 -8.56 9.94 -8.02
C THR A 86 -8.20 9.33 -9.38
N MET A 87 -8.85 8.21 -9.71
CA MET A 87 -8.82 7.67 -11.07
C MET A 87 -10.09 8.11 -11.79
N PRO A 88 -10.01 8.79 -12.96
CA PRO A 88 -11.19 9.21 -13.71
C PRO A 88 -12.17 8.06 -13.93
N GLU A 89 -13.47 8.32 -13.77
CA GLU A 89 -14.47 7.24 -13.68
C GLU A 89 -14.50 6.30 -14.89
N SER A 90 -14.28 6.85 -16.09
CA SER A 90 -14.13 6.07 -17.33
C SER A 90 -12.94 5.11 -17.27
N LYS A 91 -11.79 5.55 -16.73
CA LYS A 91 -10.59 4.73 -16.55
C LYS A 91 -10.74 3.71 -15.43
N ARG A 92 -11.47 4.05 -14.36
CA ARG A 92 -11.85 3.11 -13.29
C ARG A 92 -12.75 2.00 -13.84
N ALA A 93 -13.74 2.34 -14.66
CA ALA A 93 -14.64 1.38 -15.32
C ALA A 93 -13.90 0.50 -16.34
N GLU A 94 -13.04 1.07 -17.19
CA GLU A 94 -12.17 0.31 -18.12
C GLU A 94 -11.31 -0.72 -17.36
N LEU A 95 -10.63 -0.29 -16.29
CA LEU A 95 -9.76 -1.12 -15.47
C LEU A 95 -10.52 -2.28 -14.82
N LEU A 96 -11.68 -2.01 -14.20
CA LEU A 96 -12.53 -3.03 -13.61
C LEU A 96 -13.02 -4.04 -14.67
N ALA A 97 -13.47 -3.57 -15.83
CA ALA A 97 -13.91 -4.46 -16.91
C ALA A 97 -12.76 -5.36 -17.42
N GLY A 98 -11.56 -4.80 -17.61
CA GLY A 98 -10.38 -5.56 -18.05
C GLY A 98 -9.90 -6.60 -17.03
N VAL A 99 -9.93 -6.28 -15.74
CA VAL A 99 -9.62 -7.23 -14.66
C VAL A 99 -10.65 -8.36 -14.61
N LEU A 100 -11.94 -8.05 -14.70
CA LEU A 100 -13.01 -9.04 -14.62
C LEU A 100 -13.06 -9.98 -15.85
N ASP A 101 -12.81 -9.49 -17.08
CA ASP A 101 -12.67 -10.36 -18.27
C ASP A 101 -11.45 -11.29 -18.18
N PHE A 102 -10.33 -10.79 -17.64
CA PHE A 102 -9.15 -11.62 -17.42
C PHE A 102 -9.41 -12.73 -16.39
N CYS A 103 -10.18 -12.43 -15.35
CA CYS A 103 -10.63 -13.38 -14.34
C CYS A 103 -11.74 -14.34 -14.82
N HIS A 104 -12.37 -14.10 -15.97
CA HIS A 104 -13.43 -14.97 -16.47
C HIS A 104 -12.90 -16.36 -16.88
N VAL A 105 -13.23 -17.38 -16.07
CA VAL A 105 -12.83 -18.78 -16.30
C VAL A 105 -14.01 -19.60 -16.83
N PRO A 106 -14.09 -19.88 -18.15
CA PRO A 106 -15.12 -20.74 -18.71
C PRO A 106 -14.90 -22.23 -18.37
N PRO A 107 -15.89 -23.11 -18.61
CA PRO A 107 -15.72 -24.55 -18.52
C PRO A 107 -14.54 -25.03 -19.41
N GLY A 108 -13.57 -25.73 -18.80
CA GLY A 108 -12.30 -26.07 -19.44
C GLY A 108 -11.10 -25.19 -19.02
N GLY A 109 -11.35 -24.10 -18.30
CA GLY A 109 -10.32 -23.21 -17.76
C GLY A 109 -9.96 -22.03 -18.68
N ARG A 110 -9.11 -21.13 -18.18
CA ARG A 110 -8.64 -19.94 -18.92
C ARG A 110 -7.12 -19.95 -19.01
N ARG A 111 -6.60 -19.63 -20.18
CA ARG A 111 -5.18 -19.37 -20.40
C ARG A 111 -5.01 -18.05 -21.14
N HIS A 112 -3.98 -17.30 -20.78
CA HIS A 112 -3.58 -16.07 -21.47
C HIS A 112 -2.09 -16.13 -21.83
N PRO A 113 -1.69 -15.58 -22.99
CA PRO A 113 -0.28 -15.34 -23.30
C PRO A 113 0.43 -14.52 -22.22
N LEU A 114 1.73 -14.75 -22.00
CA LEU A 114 2.55 -13.97 -21.06
C LEU A 114 2.42 -12.45 -21.30
N LYS A 115 2.38 -11.99 -22.55
CA LYS A 115 2.18 -10.57 -22.89
C LYS A 115 0.88 -9.97 -22.37
N VAL A 116 -0.17 -10.78 -22.21
CA VAL A 116 -1.47 -10.34 -21.66
C VAL A 116 -1.39 -10.25 -20.13
N PHE A 117 -0.74 -11.21 -19.46
CA PHE A 117 -0.40 -11.10 -18.03
C PHE A 117 0.45 -9.86 -17.74
N GLN A 118 1.44 -9.57 -18.59
CA GLN A 118 2.31 -8.39 -18.46
C GLN A 118 1.53 -7.09 -18.64
N ARG A 119 0.64 -7.00 -19.65
CA ARG A 119 -0.21 -5.82 -19.89
C ARG A 119 -1.17 -5.57 -18.73
N LEU A 120 -1.83 -6.61 -18.21
CA LEU A 120 -2.68 -6.51 -17.02
C LEU A 120 -1.87 -6.07 -15.79
N GLY A 121 -0.73 -6.73 -15.54
CA GLY A 121 0.14 -6.41 -14.40
C GLY A 121 0.67 -4.97 -14.45
N GLY A 122 0.98 -4.46 -15.64
CA GLY A 122 1.35 -3.04 -15.83
C GLY A 122 0.20 -2.09 -15.53
N TRP A 123 -1.00 -2.38 -16.03
CA TRP A 123 -2.18 -1.52 -15.85
C TRP A 123 -2.65 -1.48 -14.39
N VAL A 124 -2.73 -2.63 -13.73
CA VAL A 124 -3.04 -2.72 -12.30
C VAL A 124 -1.92 -2.07 -11.47
N ASN A 125 -0.64 -2.25 -11.82
CA ASN A 125 0.45 -1.56 -11.10
C ASN A 125 0.40 -0.04 -11.24
N TRP A 126 0.00 0.48 -12.41
CA TRP A 126 -0.22 1.93 -12.59
C TRP A 126 -1.38 2.44 -11.71
N SER A 127 -2.43 1.64 -11.50
CA SER A 127 -3.51 2.00 -10.57
C SER A 127 -3.07 2.15 -9.12
N PHE A 128 -1.92 1.57 -8.71
CA PHE A 128 -1.40 1.69 -7.34
C PHE A 128 -0.86 3.09 -6.99
N ASN A 129 -0.77 4.01 -7.95
CA ASN A 129 -0.56 5.43 -7.65
C ASN A 129 -1.79 6.04 -6.92
N VAL A 130 -2.99 5.55 -7.25
CA VAL A 130 -4.27 5.92 -6.59
C VAL A 130 -4.61 4.94 -5.46
N TYR A 131 -4.34 3.64 -5.66
CA TYR A 131 -4.71 2.56 -4.73
C TYR A 131 -3.46 1.84 -4.15
N PRO A 132 -2.57 2.52 -3.42
CA PRO A 132 -1.28 1.97 -2.99
C PRO A 132 -1.41 0.77 -2.06
N LEU A 133 -2.49 0.69 -1.27
CA LEU A 133 -2.76 -0.43 -0.37
C LEU A 133 -3.08 -1.73 -1.13
N LEU A 134 -3.51 -1.65 -2.39
CA LEU A 134 -3.94 -2.84 -3.15
C LEU A 134 -2.79 -3.58 -3.87
N LYS A 135 -1.54 -3.18 -3.63
CA LYS A 135 -0.31 -3.87 -4.10
C LYS A 135 -0.30 -5.41 -3.94
N PRO A 136 -0.87 -6.02 -2.87
CA PRO A 136 -0.95 -7.47 -2.72
C PRO A 136 -1.68 -8.19 -3.88
N ALA A 137 -2.54 -7.48 -4.63
CA ALA A 137 -3.31 -8.03 -5.74
C ALA A 137 -2.46 -8.66 -6.86
N LEU A 138 -1.23 -8.17 -7.07
CA LEU A 138 -0.36 -8.69 -8.14
C LEU A 138 0.58 -9.82 -7.69
N CYS A 139 0.50 -10.28 -6.44
CA CYS A 139 1.36 -11.35 -5.91
C CYS A 139 1.33 -12.62 -6.78
N HIS A 140 0.14 -13.21 -6.96
CA HIS A 140 0.01 -14.43 -7.79
C HIS A 140 0.20 -14.15 -9.29
N VAL A 141 -0.08 -12.93 -9.76
CA VAL A 141 0.15 -12.53 -11.16
C VAL A 141 1.66 -12.53 -11.47
N TYR A 142 2.47 -11.88 -10.62
CA TYR A 142 3.93 -11.86 -10.76
C TYR A 142 4.55 -13.25 -10.57
N GLU A 143 4.12 -14.03 -9.58
CA GLU A 143 4.64 -15.40 -9.42
C GLU A 143 4.28 -16.31 -10.62
N LYS A 144 3.12 -16.10 -11.27
CA LYS A 144 2.80 -16.81 -12.53
C LYS A 144 3.64 -16.37 -13.72
N MET A 145 4.04 -15.10 -13.83
CA MET A 145 4.95 -14.63 -14.89
C MET A 145 6.41 -14.99 -14.67
N LYS A 146 6.83 -15.16 -13.41
CA LYS A 146 8.21 -15.45 -13.01
C LYS A 146 8.85 -16.60 -13.80
N GLY A 147 10.09 -16.38 -14.21
CA GLY A 147 10.91 -17.32 -14.99
C GLY A 147 10.50 -17.48 -16.46
N LYS A 148 9.49 -16.77 -16.96
CA LYS A 148 8.97 -16.92 -18.33
C LYS A 148 9.39 -15.72 -19.19
N SER A 149 9.89 -16.02 -20.39
CA SER A 149 10.38 -15.03 -21.36
C SER A 149 9.61 -15.04 -22.68
N ASN A 150 9.02 -16.19 -23.08
CA ASN A 150 8.23 -16.28 -24.30
C ASN A 150 6.87 -15.58 -24.13
N GLY A 151 6.69 -14.44 -24.81
CA GLY A 151 5.49 -13.60 -24.76
C GLY A 151 4.19 -14.28 -25.17
N ASP A 152 4.27 -15.33 -26.00
CA ASP A 152 3.11 -16.09 -26.50
C ASP A 152 2.82 -17.37 -25.70
N ALA A 153 3.63 -17.69 -24.69
CA ALA A 153 3.41 -18.86 -23.83
C ALA A 153 2.07 -18.75 -23.08
N ALA A 154 1.21 -19.77 -23.24
CA ALA A 154 -0.14 -19.80 -22.67
C ALA A 154 -0.13 -20.17 -21.17
N ILE A 155 -0.15 -19.16 -20.31
CA ILE A 155 -0.16 -19.28 -18.84
C ILE A 155 -1.59 -19.49 -18.34
N PHE A 156 -1.78 -20.44 -17.43
CA PHE A 156 -3.08 -20.73 -16.83
C PHE A 156 -3.47 -19.73 -15.72
N VAL A 157 -4.69 -19.23 -15.79
CA VAL A 157 -5.30 -18.38 -14.75
C VAL A 157 -5.80 -19.27 -13.62
N ASN A 158 -5.06 -19.34 -12.51
CA ASN A 158 -5.41 -20.19 -11.37
C ASN A 158 -6.25 -19.43 -10.33
N ARG A 159 -6.84 -20.17 -9.37
CA ARG A 159 -7.66 -19.59 -8.29
C ARG A 159 -6.95 -18.53 -7.45
N GLY A 160 -5.62 -18.59 -7.30
CA GLY A 160 -4.85 -17.57 -6.59
C GLY A 160 -4.83 -16.23 -7.33
N VAL A 161 -4.60 -16.26 -8.65
CA VAL A 161 -4.71 -15.07 -9.52
C VAL A 161 -6.13 -14.50 -9.51
N VAL A 162 -7.16 -15.36 -9.64
CA VAL A 162 -8.56 -14.93 -9.62
C VAL A 162 -8.91 -14.26 -8.28
N ARG A 163 -8.64 -14.92 -7.14
CA ARG A 163 -8.94 -14.41 -5.80
C ARG A 163 -8.30 -13.05 -5.51
N ASP A 164 -7.05 -12.84 -5.93
CA ASP A 164 -6.32 -11.60 -5.64
C ASP A 164 -6.79 -10.44 -6.53
N LEU A 165 -7.17 -10.73 -7.78
CA LEU A 165 -7.73 -9.75 -8.72
C LEU A 165 -9.21 -9.42 -8.45
N GLU A 166 -10.01 -10.39 -7.97
CA GLU A 166 -11.37 -10.16 -7.48
C GLU A 166 -11.36 -9.32 -6.19
N TRP A 167 -10.43 -9.61 -5.26
CA TRP A 167 -10.21 -8.80 -4.07
C TRP A 167 -9.86 -7.34 -4.44
N PHE A 168 -8.97 -7.14 -5.42
CA PHE A 168 -8.65 -5.83 -5.99
C PHE A 168 -9.89 -5.14 -6.58
N ALA A 169 -10.63 -5.83 -7.45
CA ALA A 169 -11.79 -5.27 -8.13
C ALA A 169 -12.90 -4.85 -7.15
N ASN A 170 -13.13 -5.63 -6.09
CA ASN A 170 -14.07 -5.30 -5.03
C ASN A 170 -13.66 -4.02 -4.28
N HIS A 171 -12.38 -3.87 -3.95
CA HIS A 171 -11.88 -2.65 -3.29
C HIS A 171 -11.94 -1.43 -4.19
N VAL A 172 -11.48 -1.51 -5.44
CA VAL A 172 -11.54 -0.38 -6.39
C VAL A 172 -12.98 0.06 -6.67
N LYS A 173 -13.93 -0.88 -6.75
CA LYS A 173 -15.35 -0.58 -6.93
C LYS A 173 -15.99 0.13 -5.74
N ASN A 174 -15.59 -0.23 -4.51
CA ASN A 174 -16.15 0.32 -3.29
C ASN A 174 -15.38 1.55 -2.77
N SER A 175 -14.18 1.83 -3.31
CA SER A 175 -13.38 2.98 -2.92
C SER A 175 -13.95 4.28 -3.47
N THR A 176 -13.86 5.33 -2.67
CA THR A 176 -14.06 6.73 -3.09
C THR A 176 -12.91 7.25 -3.96
N GLY A 177 -11.77 6.57 -4.01
CA GLY A 177 -10.58 6.97 -4.79
C GLY A 177 -9.67 7.98 -4.08
N VAL A 178 -9.68 8.03 -2.75
CA VAL A 178 -9.21 9.16 -1.91
C VAL A 178 -8.61 8.63 -0.59
N HIS A 179 -7.54 9.14 0.04
CA HIS A 179 -6.48 10.12 -0.35
C HIS A 179 -5.09 9.42 -0.41
N LEU A 180 -4.07 10.08 -0.98
CA LEU A 180 -2.64 9.73 -0.75
C LEU A 180 -1.91 10.72 0.18
N LEU A 181 -2.20 12.03 0.05
CA LEU A 181 -1.41 13.11 0.67
C LEU A 181 -1.27 12.97 2.19
N GLU A 182 -2.39 12.83 2.91
CA GLU A 182 -2.33 12.69 4.37
C GLU A 182 -1.73 11.36 4.89
N SER A 183 -1.44 10.38 4.00
CA SER A 183 -0.87 9.08 4.41
C SER A 183 0.65 9.15 4.62
N LEU A 184 1.30 10.13 3.98
CA LEU A 184 2.75 10.31 3.96
C LEU A 184 3.23 11.23 5.09
N ASP A 185 2.47 12.29 5.39
CA ASP A 185 2.86 13.37 6.31
C ASP A 185 2.48 13.09 7.78
N TRP A 186 3.20 12.16 8.42
CA TRP A 186 3.18 11.95 9.88
C TRP A 186 4.33 11.07 10.34
N GLU A 187 5.05 11.44 11.40
CA GLU A 187 6.16 10.64 11.92
C GLU A 187 5.69 9.61 12.97
N PRO A 188 6.50 8.57 13.31
CA PRO A 188 6.12 7.58 14.32
C PRO A 188 5.81 8.17 15.71
N ALA A 189 6.26 9.41 15.97
CA ALA A 189 5.93 10.18 17.17
C ALA A 189 4.48 10.74 17.16
N ASP A 190 3.87 10.88 15.99
CA ASP A 190 2.49 11.36 15.79
C ASP A 190 1.46 10.22 15.83
N ALA A 191 1.86 9.02 16.25
CA ALA A 191 1.00 7.85 16.29
C ALA A 191 -0.05 7.96 17.42
N ASP A 192 -1.33 7.76 17.09
CA ASP A 192 -2.41 7.64 18.08
C ASP A 192 -2.27 6.35 18.92
N VAL A 193 -1.71 5.30 18.30
CA VAL A 193 -1.42 4.00 18.94
C VAL A 193 -0.03 3.53 18.55
N VAL A 194 0.78 3.19 19.56
CA VAL A 194 2.07 2.51 19.39
C VAL A 194 1.96 1.12 20.01
N ALA A 195 2.27 0.10 19.22
CA ALA A 195 2.32 -1.29 19.65
C ALA A 195 3.66 -1.94 19.31
N PHE A 196 4.01 -3.02 20.01
CA PHE A 196 5.25 -3.78 19.83
C PHE A 196 4.91 -5.25 19.72
N CYS A 197 5.33 -5.90 18.63
CA CYS A 197 5.04 -7.30 18.31
C CYS A 197 6.31 -8.15 18.35
N ASP A 198 6.16 -9.41 18.78
CA ASP A 198 7.12 -10.49 18.60
C ASP A 198 6.39 -11.83 18.38
N ALA A 199 7.08 -12.77 17.73
CA ALA A 199 6.63 -14.14 17.60
C ALA A 199 7.74 -15.12 17.95
N SER A 200 7.35 -16.25 18.53
CA SER A 200 8.22 -17.40 18.74
C SER A 200 7.53 -18.69 18.31
N LEU A 201 8.27 -19.79 18.28
CA LEU A 201 7.69 -21.12 18.05
C LEU A 201 6.72 -21.56 19.18
N LYS A 202 6.68 -20.84 20.31
CA LYS A 202 5.77 -21.09 21.44
C LYS A 202 4.49 -20.23 21.41
N GLY A 203 4.48 -19.12 20.69
CA GLY A 203 3.42 -18.11 20.84
C GLY A 203 3.66 -16.83 20.06
N LEU A 204 2.60 -16.04 19.98
CA LEU A 204 2.59 -14.67 19.50
C LEU A 204 2.43 -13.76 20.72
N GLY A 205 3.11 -12.60 20.73
CA GLY A 205 2.98 -11.65 21.82
C GLY A 205 3.05 -10.21 21.30
N PHE A 206 2.12 -9.36 21.71
CA PHE A 206 2.24 -7.92 21.51
C PHE A 206 1.71 -7.13 22.70
N TYR A 207 2.14 -5.87 22.83
CA TYR A 207 1.64 -4.97 23.87
C TYR A 207 1.50 -3.53 23.37
N ILE A 208 0.62 -2.78 24.04
CA ILE A 208 0.31 -1.37 23.79
C ILE A 208 0.65 -0.59 25.08
N PRO A 209 1.90 -0.11 25.25
CA PRO A 209 2.35 0.45 26.53
C PRO A 209 1.51 1.63 27.02
N ALA A 210 1.03 2.51 26.13
CA ALA A 210 0.21 3.67 26.48
C ALA A 210 -1.18 3.31 27.05
N ALA A 211 -1.59 2.04 26.98
CA ALA A 211 -2.84 1.54 27.51
C ALA A 211 -2.65 0.47 28.60
N ASP A 212 -1.40 0.18 29.01
CA ASP A 212 -1.06 -0.88 29.98
C ASP A 212 -1.62 -2.27 29.63
N ILE A 213 -1.91 -2.56 28.36
CA ILE A 213 -2.46 -3.86 27.91
C ILE A 213 -1.49 -4.65 27.02
N ALA A 214 -1.54 -5.97 27.18
CA ALA A 214 -0.79 -6.94 26.40
C ALA A 214 -1.66 -8.13 25.99
N PHE A 215 -1.25 -8.76 24.91
CA PHE A 215 -1.95 -9.87 24.29
C PHE A 215 -0.94 -10.96 23.96
N GLN A 216 -1.25 -12.19 24.37
CA GLN A 216 -0.51 -13.39 24.01
C GLN A 216 -1.45 -14.45 23.43
N SER A 217 -0.94 -15.31 22.56
CA SER A 217 -1.69 -16.43 21.99
C SER A 217 -0.75 -17.54 21.55
N LEU A 218 -1.27 -18.76 21.44
CA LEU A 218 -0.60 -19.80 20.66
C LEU A 218 -0.51 -19.39 19.17
N PRO A 219 0.48 -19.88 18.41
CA PRO A 219 0.55 -19.62 16.98
C PRO A 219 -0.65 -20.27 16.24
N PRO A 220 -1.08 -19.72 15.08
CA PRO A 220 -2.20 -20.29 14.33
C PRO A 220 -1.90 -21.72 13.88
N SER A 221 -2.81 -22.65 14.18
CA SER A 221 -2.71 -24.08 13.85
C SER A 221 -2.69 -24.37 12.34
N SER A 222 -3.14 -23.40 11.52
CA SER A 222 -3.08 -23.43 10.07
C SER A 222 -1.71 -23.00 9.51
N GLY A 223 -0.88 -22.29 10.28
CA GLY A 223 0.38 -21.75 9.80
C GLY A 223 1.39 -22.84 9.38
N PRO A 224 2.30 -22.55 8.44
CA PRO A 224 3.45 -23.42 8.16
C PRO A 224 4.32 -23.56 9.42
N SER A 225 4.39 -24.76 9.98
CA SER A 225 5.05 -25.06 11.27
C SER A 225 6.48 -24.55 11.39
N ASP A 226 7.20 -24.50 10.27
CA ASP A 226 8.66 -24.34 10.25
C ASP A 226 9.09 -22.93 9.80
N ARG A 227 8.21 -21.91 9.88
CA ARG A 227 8.50 -20.54 9.41
C ARG A 227 8.18 -19.48 10.46
N ILE A 228 9.18 -19.16 11.28
CA ILE A 228 9.14 -18.05 12.24
C ILE A 228 8.65 -16.73 11.61
N PHE A 229 9.11 -16.40 10.41
CA PHE A 229 8.67 -15.22 9.65
C PHE A 229 7.16 -15.20 9.34
N TYR A 230 6.51 -16.36 9.16
CA TYR A 230 5.05 -16.39 9.04
C TYR A 230 4.39 -15.93 10.33
N TYR A 231 4.88 -16.37 11.49
CA TYR A 231 4.35 -15.98 12.80
C TYR A 231 4.65 -14.52 13.15
N GLU A 232 5.84 -14.00 12.80
CA GLU A 232 6.21 -12.58 12.96
C GLU A 232 5.23 -11.68 12.16
N ALA A 233 5.01 -12.00 10.89
CA ALA A 233 4.07 -11.27 10.03
C ALA A 233 2.62 -11.42 10.49
N PHE A 234 2.22 -12.62 10.93
CA PHE A 234 0.89 -12.87 11.47
C PHE A 234 0.65 -12.12 12.79
N CYS A 235 1.67 -11.97 13.64
CA CYS A 235 1.57 -11.21 14.88
C CYS A 235 1.26 -9.73 14.61
N VAL A 236 1.94 -9.09 13.65
CA VAL A 236 1.65 -7.70 13.24
C VAL A 236 0.23 -7.56 12.69
N CYS A 237 -0.24 -8.52 11.88
CA CYS A 237 -1.62 -8.53 11.39
C CYS A 237 -2.65 -8.71 12.52
N TRP A 238 -2.43 -9.66 13.43
CA TRP A 238 -3.27 -9.89 14.61
C TRP A 238 -3.33 -8.67 15.53
N CYS A 239 -2.18 -8.01 15.78
CA CYS A 239 -2.12 -6.75 16.52
C CYS A 239 -3.01 -5.67 15.88
N LEU A 240 -2.94 -5.50 14.56
CA LEU A 240 -3.79 -4.55 13.83
C LEU A 240 -5.29 -4.90 13.95
N HIS A 241 -5.66 -6.17 13.82
CA HIS A 241 -7.04 -6.64 14.03
C HIS A 241 -7.55 -6.36 15.45
N GLN A 242 -6.71 -6.52 16.47
CA GLN A 242 -7.06 -6.25 17.86
C GLN A 242 -7.14 -4.75 18.16
N ILE A 243 -6.24 -3.92 17.61
CA ILE A 243 -6.37 -2.46 17.68
C ILE A 243 -7.70 -2.02 17.06
N ALA A 244 -8.10 -2.58 15.91
CA ALA A 244 -9.39 -2.30 15.29
C ALA A 244 -10.58 -2.71 16.18
N ALA A 245 -10.48 -3.82 16.93
CA ALA A 245 -11.51 -4.21 17.91
C ALA A 245 -11.59 -3.21 19.06
N LEU A 246 -10.46 -2.88 19.70
CA LEU A 246 -10.38 -1.91 20.79
C LEU A 246 -10.90 -0.52 20.40
N VAL A 247 -10.65 -0.07 19.16
CA VAL A 247 -11.17 1.21 18.65
C VAL A 247 -12.70 1.19 18.51
N ARG A 248 -13.27 0.09 17.99
CA ARG A 248 -14.73 -0.08 17.90
C ARG A 248 -15.38 -0.13 19.28
N ASP A 249 -14.84 -0.94 20.19
CA ASP A 249 -15.44 -1.16 21.52
C ASP A 249 -15.33 0.07 22.42
N SER A 250 -14.26 0.86 22.30
CA SER A 250 -14.06 2.09 23.07
C SER A 250 -14.82 3.31 22.51
N GLY A 251 -15.40 3.23 21.31
CA GLY A 251 -16.07 4.34 20.64
C GLY A 251 -15.15 5.53 20.29
N LYS A 252 -13.82 5.36 20.36
CA LYS A 252 -12.84 6.43 20.13
C LYS A 252 -12.63 6.70 18.64
N ILE A 253 -13.44 7.61 18.08
CA ILE A 253 -13.39 8.09 16.68
C ILE A 253 -12.01 8.65 16.25
N LYS A 254 -11.06 8.88 17.18
CA LYS A 254 -9.79 9.59 16.91
C LYS A 254 -8.61 8.73 16.43
N VAL A 255 -8.62 7.41 16.58
CA VAL A 255 -7.46 6.59 16.18
C VAL A 255 -7.41 6.47 14.66
N ARG A 256 -6.39 7.05 14.02
CA ARG A 256 -6.06 6.84 12.60
C ARG A 256 -4.61 6.40 12.39
N LYS A 257 -3.65 6.97 13.12
CA LYS A 257 -2.21 6.74 12.94
C LYS A 257 -1.72 5.63 13.89
N ILE A 258 -1.26 4.51 13.32
CA ILE A 258 -0.82 3.32 14.07
C ILE A 258 0.64 3.02 13.74
N THR A 259 1.50 2.97 14.76
CA THR A 259 2.87 2.45 14.62
C THR A 259 2.98 1.08 15.27
N ILE A 260 3.46 0.09 14.52
CA ILE A 260 3.76 -1.25 15.05
C ILE A 260 5.26 -1.51 14.91
N TRP A 261 5.92 -1.76 16.04
CA TRP A 261 7.32 -2.17 16.09
C TRP A 261 7.45 -3.68 15.99
N THR A 262 8.43 -4.16 15.22
CA THR A 262 8.84 -5.57 15.12
C THR A 262 10.36 -5.63 15.02
N ASP A 263 10.98 -6.74 15.43
CA ASP A 263 12.40 -7.00 15.21
C ASP A 263 12.68 -7.83 13.95
N SER A 264 11.63 -8.25 13.24
CA SER A 264 11.70 -8.95 11.97
C SER A 264 11.84 -7.99 10.80
N SER A 265 13.04 -7.92 10.21
CA SER A 265 13.31 -7.17 8.97
C SER A 265 12.44 -7.65 7.81
N ASN A 266 12.22 -8.97 7.68
CA ASN A 266 11.34 -9.51 6.65
C ASN A 266 9.88 -9.03 6.82
N THR A 267 9.40 -8.90 8.06
CA THR A 267 8.06 -8.38 8.37
C THR A 267 7.97 -6.89 8.06
N TYR A 268 8.95 -6.11 8.51
CA TYR A 268 9.11 -4.70 8.15
C TYR A 268 9.06 -4.49 6.63
N ASP A 269 9.81 -5.29 5.86
CA ASP A 269 9.87 -5.18 4.39
C ASP A 269 8.51 -5.47 3.73
N ILE A 270 7.82 -6.56 4.09
CA ILE A 270 6.56 -6.91 3.41
C ILE A 270 5.42 -5.96 3.76
N PHE A 271 5.37 -5.40 4.98
CA PHE A 271 4.33 -4.44 5.36
C PHE A 271 4.56 -3.05 4.76
N ASN A 272 5.80 -2.56 4.72
CA ASN A 272 6.10 -1.25 4.11
C ASN A 272 6.08 -1.28 2.57
N THR A 273 6.42 -2.40 1.94
CA THR A 273 6.33 -2.52 0.46
C THR A 273 4.97 -3.00 -0.03
N LEU A 274 4.18 -3.66 0.82
CA LEU A 274 2.98 -4.43 0.47
C LEU A 274 3.20 -5.45 -0.67
N ARG A 275 4.42 -6.01 -0.72
CA ARG A 275 4.84 -7.03 -1.69
C ARG A 275 5.37 -8.24 -0.94
N ALA A 276 4.74 -9.39 -1.14
CA ALA A 276 5.17 -10.65 -0.52
C ALA A 276 5.14 -11.83 -1.49
N LYS A 277 5.73 -12.95 -1.06
CA LYS A 277 5.51 -14.27 -1.68
C LYS A 277 4.08 -14.76 -1.36
N PRO A 278 3.46 -15.60 -2.22
CA PRO A 278 2.08 -16.08 -2.04
C PRO A 278 1.70 -16.56 -0.64
N LEU A 279 2.65 -17.17 0.08
CA LEU A 279 2.46 -17.66 1.44
C LEU A 279 2.02 -16.58 2.46
N TYR A 280 2.52 -15.35 2.31
CA TYR A 280 2.23 -14.25 3.24
C TYR A 280 1.21 -13.26 2.66
N ASN A 281 0.74 -13.46 1.42
CA ASN A 281 -0.09 -12.47 0.74
C ASN A 281 -1.47 -12.30 1.40
N GLU A 282 -2.05 -13.37 1.94
CA GLU A 282 -3.32 -13.30 2.68
C GLU A 282 -3.17 -12.59 4.04
N ILE A 283 -1.96 -12.57 4.63
CA ILE A 283 -1.67 -11.75 5.82
C ILE A 283 -1.73 -10.27 5.43
N LEU A 284 -1.07 -9.88 4.34
CA LEU A 284 -1.09 -8.50 3.86
C LEU A 284 -2.51 -8.06 3.44
N LYS A 285 -3.24 -8.90 2.71
CA LYS A 285 -4.63 -8.60 2.31
C LYS A 285 -5.54 -8.44 3.53
N SER A 286 -5.47 -9.34 4.49
CA SER A 286 -6.26 -9.24 5.72
C SER A 286 -5.90 -8.01 6.56
N ALA A 287 -4.62 -7.60 6.58
CA ALA A 287 -4.22 -6.35 7.20
C ALA A 287 -4.77 -5.13 6.43
N VAL A 288 -4.64 -5.11 5.10
CA VAL A 288 -5.16 -4.04 4.23
C VAL A 288 -6.69 -3.91 4.33
N ASP A 289 -7.42 -5.01 4.43
CA ASP A 289 -8.88 -5.00 4.65
C ASP A 289 -9.22 -4.24 5.95
N VAL A 290 -8.45 -4.42 7.02
CA VAL A 290 -8.59 -3.66 8.27
C VAL A 290 -8.18 -2.19 8.10
N LEU A 291 -7.10 -1.91 7.36
CA LEU A 291 -6.67 -0.51 7.11
C LEU A 291 -7.74 0.28 6.37
N ILE A 292 -8.28 -0.28 5.28
CA ILE A 292 -9.32 0.36 4.46
C ILE A 292 -10.62 0.51 5.26
N ALA A 293 -11.06 -0.54 5.95
CA ALA A 293 -12.34 -0.52 6.67
C ALA A 293 -12.40 0.40 7.89
N ASN A 294 -11.25 0.86 8.41
CA ASN A 294 -11.17 1.74 9.59
C ASN A 294 -10.41 3.06 9.30
N GLU A 295 -10.10 3.35 8.03
CA GLU A 295 -9.28 4.51 7.59
C GLU A 295 -7.92 4.63 8.32
N PHE A 296 -7.31 3.49 8.68
CA PHE A 296 -6.06 3.46 9.43
C PHE A 296 -4.83 3.66 8.54
N LYS A 297 -3.90 4.47 9.02
CA LYS A 297 -2.57 4.73 8.48
C LYS A 297 -1.56 3.95 9.31
N LEU A 298 -0.96 2.92 8.74
CA LEU A 298 0.00 2.05 9.42
C LEU A 298 1.44 2.39 9.02
N ARG A 299 2.32 2.54 10.00
CA ARG A 299 3.78 2.47 9.83
C ARG A 299 4.32 1.26 10.60
N VAL A 300 5.00 0.34 9.93
CA VAL A 300 5.71 -0.76 10.60
C VAL A 300 7.18 -0.37 10.73
N GLN A 301 7.74 -0.47 11.93
CA GLN A 301 9.07 0.02 12.26
C GLN A 301 9.97 -1.09 12.82
N LEU A 302 11.27 -1.04 12.51
CA LEU A 302 12.24 -2.04 12.94
C LEU A 302 12.84 -1.66 14.31
N LEU A 303 12.63 -2.51 15.32
CA LEU A 303 13.27 -2.40 16.63
C LEU A 303 14.35 -3.50 16.78
N PRO A 304 15.57 -3.21 17.24
CA PRO A 304 16.53 -4.26 17.56
C PRO A 304 15.96 -5.20 18.64
N GLY A 305 15.88 -6.52 18.39
CA GLY A 305 15.22 -7.48 19.29
C GLY A 305 15.66 -7.43 20.76
N LYS A 306 16.91 -7.05 21.04
CA LYS A 306 17.41 -6.79 22.41
C LYS A 306 16.64 -5.70 23.18
N LYS A 307 15.91 -4.83 22.48
CA LYS A 307 15.02 -3.80 23.03
C LYS A 307 13.54 -4.25 23.07
N ASN A 308 13.17 -5.32 22.39
CA ASN A 308 11.79 -5.82 22.29
C ASN A 308 11.39 -6.72 23.48
N VAL A 309 11.91 -6.43 24.68
CA VAL A 309 11.96 -7.36 25.83
C VAL A 309 10.57 -7.84 26.27
N VAL A 310 9.58 -6.95 26.30
CA VAL A 310 8.21 -7.28 26.73
C VAL A 310 7.51 -8.18 25.72
N ALA A 311 7.57 -7.88 24.42
CA ALA A 311 6.96 -8.73 23.40
C ALA A 311 7.66 -10.10 23.30
N ASP A 312 9.00 -10.13 23.40
CA ASP A 312 9.82 -11.35 23.49
C ASP A 312 9.47 -12.25 24.70
N ALA A 313 9.13 -11.62 25.82
CA ALA A 313 8.65 -12.31 27.00
C ALA A 313 7.24 -12.90 26.77
N LEU A 314 6.30 -12.11 26.24
CA LEU A 314 4.93 -12.52 25.93
C LEU A 314 4.88 -13.65 24.89
N SER A 315 5.61 -13.54 23.78
CA SER A 315 5.65 -14.56 22.71
C SER A 315 6.18 -15.92 23.19
N ARG A 316 6.84 -15.96 24.37
CA ARG A 316 7.43 -17.15 24.99
C ARG A 316 6.77 -17.54 26.31
N TRP A 317 5.64 -16.92 26.67
CA TRP A 317 4.87 -17.15 27.89
C TRP A 317 5.67 -16.89 29.18
N ARG A 318 6.55 -15.88 29.17
CA ARG A 318 7.39 -15.44 30.31
C ARG A 318 6.81 -14.18 30.95
N ASN A 319 5.58 -14.28 31.44
CA ASN A 319 4.81 -13.14 31.94
C ASN A 319 5.48 -12.46 33.15
N ASP A 320 6.29 -13.21 33.90
CA ASP A 320 7.17 -12.70 34.96
C ASP A 320 8.18 -11.66 34.44
N LEU A 321 8.81 -11.91 33.29
CA LEU A 321 9.77 -10.99 32.65
C LEU A 321 9.07 -9.79 31.99
N ALA A 322 7.87 -10.01 31.43
CA ALA A 322 7.04 -8.94 30.89
C ALA A 322 6.64 -7.95 32.00
N LEU A 323 6.11 -8.45 33.12
CA LEU A 323 5.72 -7.65 34.28
C LEU A 323 6.92 -7.01 35.00
N ALA A 324 8.07 -7.69 35.08
CA ALA A 324 9.29 -7.07 35.61
C ALA A 324 9.76 -5.86 34.78
N SER A 325 9.41 -5.82 33.49
CA SER A 325 9.74 -4.72 32.59
C SER A 325 8.63 -3.66 32.49
N HIS A 326 7.36 -4.06 32.68
CA HIS A 326 6.17 -3.20 32.63
C HIS A 326 5.17 -3.61 33.73
N PRO A 327 5.32 -3.10 34.98
CA PRO A 327 4.63 -3.66 36.15
C PRO A 327 3.10 -3.59 36.14
N ASN A 328 2.51 -2.64 35.41
CA ASN A 328 1.06 -2.44 35.34
C ASN A 328 0.36 -3.26 34.23
N LEU A 329 1.10 -4.09 33.49
CA LEU A 329 0.64 -4.71 32.25
C LEU A 329 -0.45 -5.76 32.47
N GLU A 330 -1.66 -5.51 31.99
CA GLU A 330 -2.75 -6.49 31.95
C GLU A 330 -2.57 -7.41 30.73
N ILE A 331 -2.37 -8.71 30.96
CA ILE A 331 -2.04 -9.69 29.91
C ILE A 331 -3.26 -10.57 29.60
N TYR A 332 -3.79 -10.45 28.39
CA TYR A 332 -4.87 -11.29 27.87
C TYR A 332 -4.31 -12.46 27.05
N ASP A 333 -4.80 -13.68 27.28
CA ASP A 333 -4.33 -14.91 26.63
C ASP A 333 -5.37 -15.64 25.76
N SER A 334 -6.62 -15.17 25.79
CA SER A 334 -7.81 -15.86 25.31
C SER A 334 -8.46 -15.16 24.10
N CYS A 335 -7.63 -14.45 23.33
CA CYS A 335 -8.08 -13.58 22.24
C CYS A 335 -8.20 -14.31 20.90
N VAL A 336 -9.22 -13.93 20.13
CA VAL A 336 -9.48 -14.52 18.81
C VAL A 336 -8.42 -14.07 17.80
N LEU A 337 -7.75 -15.03 17.17
CA LEU A 337 -6.84 -14.78 16.04
C LEU A 337 -7.64 -14.51 14.75
N PRO A 338 -7.13 -13.66 13.83
CA PRO A 338 -7.78 -13.46 12.53
C PRO A 338 -7.81 -14.76 11.73
N ASN A 339 -8.96 -15.07 11.15
CA ASN A 339 -9.12 -16.25 10.29
C ASN A 339 -8.55 -15.98 8.89
N ILE A 340 -7.24 -16.16 8.74
CA ILE A 340 -6.53 -15.94 7.48
C ILE A 340 -6.49 -17.24 6.67
N PRO A 341 -7.11 -17.31 5.48
CA PRO A 341 -7.11 -18.51 4.66
C PRO A 341 -5.69 -18.82 4.16
N LEU A 342 -5.29 -20.08 4.23
CA LEU A 342 -4.02 -20.50 3.63
C LEU A 342 -4.06 -20.40 2.10
N PRO A 343 -2.90 -20.19 1.44
CA PRO A 343 -2.80 -20.44 0.01
C PRO A 343 -3.12 -21.92 -0.26
N PRO A 344 -3.93 -22.25 -1.30
CA PRO A 344 -4.17 -23.63 -1.67
C PRO A 344 -2.86 -24.32 -2.04
N ARG A 345 -2.63 -25.55 -1.53
CA ARG A 345 -1.38 -26.30 -1.78
C ARG A 345 -1.12 -26.53 -3.28
N ASP A 346 -2.17 -26.61 -4.10
CA ASP A 346 -2.10 -26.85 -5.55
C ASP A 346 -1.85 -25.58 -6.40
N THR A 347 -1.27 -24.52 -5.83
CA THR A 347 -1.00 -23.27 -6.57
C THR A 347 0.30 -23.29 -7.36
N LEU A 348 1.25 -24.15 -6.95
CA LEU A 348 2.42 -24.54 -7.71
C LEU A 348 1.96 -25.46 -8.86
N GLY A 349 2.36 -25.15 -10.09
CA GLY A 349 2.14 -26.08 -11.20
C GLY A 349 2.93 -27.36 -10.95
N ALA A 350 2.46 -28.48 -11.49
CA ALA A 350 3.09 -29.79 -11.33
C ALA A 350 4.61 -29.71 -11.53
N GLU A 351 5.35 -30.36 -10.64
CA GLU A 351 6.81 -30.49 -10.73
C GLU A 351 7.16 -31.09 -12.10
N GLU A 352 8.00 -30.38 -12.87
CA GLU A 352 8.66 -30.96 -14.03
C GLU A 352 9.65 -32.03 -13.51
N LYS A 353 9.49 -33.25 -14.02
CA LYS A 353 10.37 -34.40 -13.74
C LYS A 353 11.71 -34.29 -14.44
#